data_AF-A0A1B7T7Q4-F1
#
_entry.id   AF-A0A1B7T7Q4-F1
#
_cell.length_a   1.000
_cell.length_b   1.000
_cell.length_c   1.000
_cell.angle_alpha   90.00
_cell.angle_beta   90.00
_cell.angle_gamma   90.00
#
_symmetry.space_group_name_H-M   'P 1'
#
loop_
_entity.id
_entity.type
_entity.pdbx_description
1 polymer ?
#
loop_
_entity_poly.entity_id
_entity_poly.type
_entity_poly.pdbx_seq_one_letter_code
_entity_poly.pdbx_strand_id
1 'polypeptide(L)' 'HSGRNCGKGFNQGQPIYRCQECGMDDTCVLCFRCFNPNDHIGHHIMVHTTDDNTSGICDCGDGDAWKSELHCNAD' A
#
# COMPACT_ATOMS: atom_id res chain seq x y z
N HIS A 1 1.37 11.37 2.12
CA HIS A 1 2.33 11.93 3.09
C HIS A 1 3.24 12.90 2.36
N SER A 2 3.23 14.18 2.73
CA SER A 2 4.08 15.18 2.07
C SER A 2 5.55 15.05 2.49
N GLY A 3 6.43 14.69 1.55
CA GLY A 3 7.89 14.72 1.73
C GLY A 3 8.51 13.51 2.44
N ARG A 4 7.75 12.44 2.69
CA ARG A 4 8.25 11.19 3.30
C ARG A 4 7.33 10.01 2.99
N ASN A 5 7.86 8.80 3.08
CA ASN A 5 7.04 7.59 3.05
C ASN A 5 6.25 7.42 4.36
N CYS A 6 5.20 6.60 4.28
CA CYS A 6 4.37 6.21 5.42
C CYS A 6 5.18 5.40 6.43
N GLY A 7 5.76 4.27 5.98
CA GLY A 7 6.60 3.39 6.79
C GLY A 7 5.86 2.73 7.95
N LYS A 8 4.52 2.77 8.00
CA LYS A 8 3.76 2.20 9.11
C LYS A 8 3.82 0.68 9.07
N GLY A 9 4.32 0.08 10.15
CA GLY A 9 4.28 -1.37 10.37
C GLY A 9 2.86 -1.91 10.49
N PHE A 10 2.67 -3.14 10.01
CA PHE A 10 1.37 -3.80 10.03
C PHE A 10 1.01 -4.34 11.41
N ASN A 11 -0.23 -4.08 11.83
CA ASN A 11 -0.80 -4.63 13.07
C ASN A 11 -1.79 -5.71 12.71
N GLN A 12 -1.83 -6.79 13.51
CA GLN A 12 -2.74 -7.91 13.33
C GLN A 12 -4.20 -7.47 13.11
N GLY A 13 -4.89 -8.16 12.22
CA GLY A 13 -6.29 -7.93 11.88
C GLY A 13 -6.56 -6.72 10.97
N GLN A 14 -5.54 -6.02 10.47
CA GLN A 14 -5.72 -4.91 9.55
C GLN A 14 -5.60 -5.36 8.08
N PRO A 15 -6.39 -4.77 7.16
CA PRO A 15 -6.21 -5.05 5.75
C PRO A 15 -4.99 -4.32 5.20
N ILE A 16 -4.22 -5.02 4.37
CA ILE A 16 -3.20 -4.46 3.49
C ILE A 16 -3.60 -4.70 2.04
N TYR A 17 -3.19 -3.78 1.18
CA TYR A 17 -3.62 -3.72 -0.21
C TYR A 17 -2.41 -3.83 -1.12
N ARG A 18 -2.50 -4.72 -2.11
CA ARG A 18 -1.51 -4.84 -3.18
C ARG A 18 -2.21 -4.63 -4.52
N CYS A 19 -1.66 -3.73 -5.34
CA CYS A 19 -2.11 -3.48 -6.71
C CYS A 19 -1.11 -4.09 -7.69
N GLN A 20 -1.54 -5.06 -8.50
CA GLN A 20 -0.64 -5.77 -9.43
C GLN A 20 -0.10 -4.84 -10.53
N GLU A 21 -0.92 -3.89 -10.98
CA GLU A 21 -0.56 -2.91 -11.99
C GLU A 21 0.34 -1.82 -11.44
N CYS A 22 0.09 -1.37 -10.21
CA CYS A 22 0.74 -0.19 -9.63
C CYS A 22 2.10 -0.50 -9.02
N GLY A 23 2.24 -1.66 -8.34
CA GLY A 23 3.47 -2.04 -7.65
C GLY A 23 4.61 -2.30 -8.63
N MET A 24 5.83 -1.92 -8.24
CA MET A 24 7.05 -2.26 -8.96
C MET A 24 7.35 -3.76 -8.88
N ASP A 25 7.06 -4.38 -7.74
CA ASP A 25 7.13 -5.81 -7.54
C ASP A 25 6.02 -6.33 -6.61
N ASP A 26 6.13 -7.62 -6.28
CA ASP A 26 5.14 -8.37 -5.52
C ASP A 26 5.12 -8.08 -4.01
N THR A 27 6.05 -7.26 -3.53
CA THR A 27 6.18 -6.86 -2.14
C THR A 27 5.56 -5.48 -1.85
N CYS A 28 5.25 -4.69 -2.89
CA CYS A 28 4.68 -3.35 -2.73
C CYS A 28 3.27 -3.39 -2.15
N VAL A 29 3.08 -2.76 -0.99
CA VAL A 29 1.86 -2.84 -0.19
C VAL A 29 1.47 -1.49 0.43
N LEU A 30 0.17 -1.24 0.47
CA LEU A 30 -0.44 -0.09 1.13
C LEU A 30 -1.17 -0.53 2.39
N CYS A 31 -1.03 0.25 3.48
CA CYS A 31 -1.91 0.09 4.64
C CYS A 31 -3.31 0.64 4.37
N PHE A 32 -4.29 0.21 5.16
CA PHE A 32 -5.70 0.63 5.04
C PHE A 32 -5.95 2.15 5.10
N ARG A 33 -5.02 2.93 5.65
CA ARG A 33 -5.16 4.39 5.69
C ARG A 33 -4.69 5.05 4.39
N CYS A 34 -3.64 4.50 3.78
CA CYS A 34 -3.00 5.08 2.61
C CYS A 34 -3.70 4.68 1.31
N PHE A 35 -4.31 3.49 1.27
CA PHE A 35 -5.03 3.00 0.09
C PHE A 35 -6.10 3.99 -0.37
N ASN A 36 -6.01 4.43 -1.62
CA ASN A 36 -6.98 5.31 -2.27
C ASN A 36 -7.60 4.58 -3.46
N PRO A 37 -8.89 4.23 -3.41
CA PRO A 37 -9.53 3.45 -4.49
C PRO A 37 -9.53 4.17 -5.84
N ASN A 38 -9.43 5.51 -5.87
CA ASN A 38 -9.42 6.27 -7.11
C ASN A 38 -8.17 6.02 -7.96
N ASP A 39 -7.04 5.66 -7.35
CA ASP A 39 -5.79 5.33 -8.06
C ASP A 39 -5.78 3.91 -8.64
N HIS A 40 -6.84 3.15 -8.39
CA HIS A 40 -6.89 1.71 -8.59
C HIS A 40 -8.11 1.26 -9.42
N ILE A 41 -8.76 2.19 -10.12
CA ILE A 41 -9.95 1.91 -10.93
C ILE A 41 -9.55 0.99 -12.10
N GLY A 42 -10.14 -0.20 -12.13
CA GLY A 42 -9.88 -1.21 -13.17
C GLY A 42 -8.61 -2.02 -12.98
N HIS A 43 -7.94 -1.91 -11.81
CA HIS A 43 -6.74 -2.69 -11.47
C HIS A 43 -7.08 -3.96 -10.69
N HIS A 44 -6.18 -4.93 -10.72
CA HIS A 44 -6.25 -6.14 -9.90
C HIS A 44 -5.70 -5.87 -8.51
N ILE A 45 -6.62 -5.70 -7.55
CA ILE A 45 -6.31 -5.46 -6.15
C ILE A 45 -6.44 -6.74 -5.34
N MET A 46 -5.36 -7.13 -4.68
CA MET A 46 -5.37 -8.18 -3.66
C MET A 46 -5.46 -7.53 -2.29
N VAL A 47 -6.35 -8.08 -1.46
CA VAL A 47 -6.52 -7.66 -0.07
C VAL A 47 -6.11 -8.82 0.82
N HIS A 48 -5.13 -8.57 1.69
CA HIS A 48 -4.69 -9.55 2.69
C HIS A 48 -5.00 -9.02 4.09
N THR A 49 -5.51 -9.88 4.96
CA THR A 49 -5.69 -9.53 6.38
C THR A 49 -4.45 -9.97 7.13
N THR A 50 -3.77 -9.03 7.76
CA THR A 50 -2.51 -9.29 8.48
C THR A 50 -2.76 -10.22 9.67
N ASP A 51 -1.91 -11.23 9.82
CA ASP A 51 -1.87 -12.18 10.93
C ASP A 51 -0.49 -12.16 11.62
N ASP A 52 -0.26 -13.08 12.54
CA ASP A 52 1.01 -13.17 13.29
C ASP A 52 2.23 -13.48 12.41
N ASN A 53 2.02 -13.98 11.18
CA ASN A 53 3.08 -14.25 10.22
C ASN A 53 3.28 -13.11 9.23
N THR A 54 2.40 -12.10 9.24
CA THR A 54 2.48 -10.97 8.34
C THR A 54 3.40 -9.91 8.92
N SER A 55 4.54 -9.67 8.26
CA SER A 55 5.49 -8.62 8.60
C SER A 55 5.66 -7.67 7.42
N GLY A 56 6.10 -6.44 7.69
CA GLY A 56 6.32 -5.42 6.66
C GLY A 56 5.85 -4.03 7.09
N ILE A 57 6.01 -3.09 6.17
CA ILE A 57 5.65 -1.69 6.33
C ILE A 57 4.86 -1.21 5.11
N CYS A 58 4.13 -0.11 5.26
CA CYS A 58 3.45 0.57 4.16
C CYS A 58 4.44 1.34 3.26
N ASP A 59 4.35 1.12 1.96
CA ASP A 59 5.21 1.74 0.94
C ASP A 59 4.62 3.03 0.35
N CYS A 60 3.51 3.53 0.88
CA CYS A 60 2.92 4.78 0.42
C CYS A 60 3.93 5.94 0.55
N GLY A 61 4.15 6.69 -0.53
CA GLY A 61 5.10 7.79 -0.58
C GLY A 61 6.55 7.37 -0.78
N ASP A 62 6.82 6.07 -0.98
CA ASP A 62 8.09 5.59 -1.52
C ASP A 62 8.05 5.65 -3.06
N GLY A 63 8.90 6.49 -3.66
CA GLY A 63 8.92 6.69 -5.12
C GLY A 63 9.42 5.48 -5.90
N ASP A 64 10.19 4.59 -5.28
CA ASP A 64 10.76 3.42 -5.94
C ASP A 64 9.82 2.20 -5.89
N ALA A 65 8.72 2.26 -5.13
CA ALA A 65 7.77 1.17 -4.97
C ALA A 65 6.63 1.16 -6.00
N TRP A 66 6.40 2.26 -6.73
CA TRP A 66 5.21 2.42 -7.57
C TRP A 66 5.55 2.86 -9.00
N LYS A 67 4.89 2.26 -9.99
CA LYS A 67 5.06 2.59 -11.42
C LYS A 67 4.50 3.98 -11.77
N SER A 68 3.60 4.49 -10.96
CA SER A 68 3.00 5.81 -11.08
C SER A 68 2.81 6.43 -9.71
N GLU A 69 2.68 7.76 -9.65
CA GLU A 69 2.34 8.46 -8.42
C GLU A 69 1.00 7.99 -7.87
N LEU A 70 0.94 7.75 -6.56
CA LEU A 70 -0.28 7.41 -5.83
C LEU A 70 -0.67 8.57 -4.91
N HIS A 71 -1.96 8.83 -4.81
CA HIS A 71 -2.54 9.88 -3.99
C HIS A 71 -2.98 9.30 -2.65
N CYS A 72 -2.14 9.47 -1.64
CA CYS A 72 -2.40 8.98 -0.28
C CYS A 72 -3.78 9.43 0.25
N ASN A 73 -4.62 8.48 0.70
CA ASN A 73 -5.94 8.80 1.28
C ASN A 73 -5.87 9.37 2.71
N ALA A 74 -4.74 9.21 3.41
CA ALA A 74 -4.56 9.66 4.78
C ALA A 74 -4.03 11.11 4.92
N ASP A 75 -3.80 11.81 3.81
CA ASP A 75 -3.37 13.22 3.83
C ASP A 75 -4.55 14.17 4.10
#